data_AF-A0A6L4ZNZ0-F1
#
_entry.id   AF-A0A6L4ZNZ0-F1
#
_cell.length_a   1.000
_cell.length_b   1.000
_cell.length_c   1.000
_cell.angle_alpha   90.00
_cell.angle_beta   90.00
_cell.angle_gamma   90.00
#
_symmetry.space_group_name_H-M   'P 1'
#
loop_
_entity.id
_entity.type
_entity.pdbx_description
1 polymer ?
#
loop_
_entity_poly.entity_id
_entity_poly.type
_entity_poly.pdbx_seq_one_letter_code
_entity_poly.pdbx_strand_id
1 'polypeptide(L)'
;MQEFHDGTPDDVARYPMVPIRDVVVFPYTAVRFKIGRQLSVVALQKALATDRMIFLATQHDATLEDPNPEQVYRTGTLARIAQHLYLADGNIKVQVEGIERAKAIRIDEQENYWQAVIRRTNQPIERSPRINALVGRLTSLIDQYVRQNPENVDTLHSDLQIDEPSRLVDTVTSHLKISVEDKQGILEISPLHERLVRLNEIVEVELDKLQLDRSIQGRVKKQMEKAQKEYYLNEKIKAINKELGRRDEKAELEELKKKIEAAGMSPDAYNKALSELRRLEQMPPMSAESAVSRNYLDWLLAVPWKEVSQEVRDIKHAEEVLESDHYGLEKVKERILEFLAIRQLVQNPKGSILCFVGPPGVGKTSLGRS
;
A
#
# COMPACT_ATOMS: atom_id res chain seq x y z
N MET A 1 -56.99 -47.34 -4.54
CA MET A 1 -56.12 -47.55 -3.36
C MET A 1 -54.70 -47.54 -3.90
N GLN A 2 -53.96 -46.44 -3.77
CA GLN A 2 -52.53 -46.44 -4.06
C GLN A 2 -51.85 -47.16 -2.90
N GLU A 3 -51.26 -48.31 -3.17
CA GLU A 3 -50.41 -49.01 -2.21
C GLU A 3 -49.21 -48.11 -1.93
N PHE A 4 -49.15 -47.55 -0.73
CA PHE A 4 -47.95 -46.88 -0.24
C PHE A 4 -46.90 -47.96 0.02
N HIS A 5 -45.93 -48.08 -0.87
CA HIS A 5 -44.72 -48.84 -0.58
C HIS A 5 -43.94 -48.08 0.50
N ASP A 6 -43.79 -48.69 1.67
CA ASP A 6 -42.98 -48.21 2.81
C ASP A 6 -41.47 -48.39 2.55
N GLY A 7 -41.05 -48.24 1.29
CA GLY A 7 -39.68 -48.37 0.82
C GLY A 7 -38.95 -47.03 0.91
N THR A 8 -37.65 -47.08 1.19
CA THR A 8 -36.79 -45.90 1.05
C THR A 8 -36.87 -45.42 -0.40
N PRO A 9 -37.14 -44.12 -0.66
CA PRO A 9 -37.18 -43.58 -2.02
C PRO A 9 -35.89 -43.89 -2.81
N ASP A 10 -36.01 -44.15 -4.12
CA ASP A 10 -34.87 -44.53 -4.97
C ASP A 10 -33.75 -43.45 -5.02
N ASP A 11 -34.09 -42.20 -4.73
CA ASP A 11 -33.16 -41.07 -4.66
C ASP A 11 -32.46 -40.94 -3.30
N VAL A 12 -32.77 -41.82 -2.33
CA VAL A 12 -32.20 -41.80 -0.98
C VAL A 12 -31.33 -43.03 -0.72
N ALA A 13 -30.06 -42.79 -0.38
CA ALA A 13 -29.09 -43.86 -0.14
C ALA A 13 -28.11 -43.50 0.98
N ARG A 14 -27.39 -44.50 1.49
CA ARG A 14 -26.43 -44.35 2.59
C ARG A 14 -25.00 -44.51 2.08
N TYR A 15 -24.13 -43.56 2.45
CA TYR A 15 -22.71 -43.61 2.09
C TYR A 15 -21.82 -43.25 3.27
N PRO A 16 -20.61 -43.84 3.37
CA PRO A 16 -19.57 -43.30 4.24
C PRO A 16 -19.31 -41.83 3.89
N MET A 17 -19.17 -41.01 4.91
CA MET A 17 -19.01 -39.57 4.79
C MET A 17 -17.63 -39.14 5.29
N VAL A 18 -16.99 -38.25 4.54
CA VAL A 18 -15.75 -37.60 4.95
C VAL A 18 -15.95 -36.08 4.90
N PRO A 19 -15.85 -35.39 6.06
CA PRO A 19 -15.78 -33.95 6.09
C PRO A 19 -14.42 -33.47 5.54
N ILE A 20 -14.43 -32.61 4.53
CA ILE A 20 -13.24 -32.05 3.89
C ILE A 20 -12.99 -30.61 4.35
N ARG A 21 -11.72 -30.19 4.37
CA ARG A 21 -11.27 -28.83 4.75
C ARG A 21 -10.82 -28.09 3.49
N ASP A 22 -11.04 -26.78 3.46
CA ASP A 22 -10.50 -25.83 2.45
C ASP A 22 -10.82 -26.12 0.97
N VAL A 23 -11.70 -27.10 0.69
CA VAL A 23 -12.02 -27.53 -0.67
C VAL A 23 -13.49 -27.88 -0.78
N VAL A 24 -14.09 -27.52 -1.91
CA VAL A 24 -15.43 -27.95 -2.34
C VAL A 24 -15.23 -28.82 -3.58
N VAL A 25 -15.70 -30.06 -3.53
CA VAL A 25 -15.61 -30.99 -4.66
C VAL A 25 -16.86 -30.84 -5.52
N PHE A 26 -16.69 -30.58 -6.81
CA PHE A 26 -17.79 -30.45 -7.77
C PHE A 26 -17.99 -31.75 -8.57
N PRO A 27 -19.20 -32.01 -9.09
CA PRO A 27 -19.42 -33.07 -10.08
C PRO A 27 -18.45 -32.98 -11.27
N TYR A 28 -18.04 -34.13 -11.81
CA TYR A 28 -17.14 -34.27 -12.96
C TYR A 28 -15.71 -33.76 -12.77
N THR A 29 -15.33 -33.39 -11.53
CA THR A 29 -14.01 -32.85 -11.22
C THR A 29 -13.21 -33.86 -10.39
N ALA A 30 -11.91 -33.94 -10.67
CA ALA A 30 -10.99 -34.80 -9.94
C ALA A 30 -10.19 -33.98 -8.93
N VAL A 31 -10.28 -34.35 -7.64
CA VAL A 31 -9.62 -33.64 -6.54
C VAL A 31 -8.74 -34.59 -5.76
N ARG A 32 -7.58 -34.10 -5.32
CA ARG A 32 -6.63 -34.84 -4.49
C ARG A 32 -6.50 -34.16 -3.13
N PHE A 33 -6.66 -34.93 -2.06
CA PHE A 33 -6.48 -34.42 -0.69
C PHE A 33 -5.93 -35.51 0.26
N LYS A 34 -5.49 -35.07 1.44
CA LYS A 34 -4.95 -35.94 2.49
C LYS A 34 -6.01 -36.15 3.58
N ILE A 35 -6.19 -37.40 3.98
CA ILE A 35 -7.07 -37.81 5.08
C ILE A 35 -6.19 -38.29 6.23
N GLY A 36 -6.41 -37.75 7.42
CA GLY A 36 -5.67 -38.14 8.62
C GLY A 36 -6.49 -38.36 9.89
N ARG A 37 -7.74 -37.87 9.92
CA ARG A 37 -8.64 -38.11 11.06
C ARG A 37 -9.04 -39.58 11.11
N GLN A 38 -9.01 -40.16 12.32
CA GLN A 38 -9.34 -41.58 12.51
C GLN A 38 -10.72 -41.93 11.94
N LEU A 39 -11.76 -41.13 12.23
CA LEU A 39 -13.12 -41.33 11.71
C LEU A 39 -13.16 -41.31 10.16
N SER A 40 -12.41 -40.39 9.54
CA SER A 40 -12.35 -40.27 8.08
C SER A 40 -11.57 -41.39 7.41
N VAL A 41 -10.51 -41.90 8.07
CA VAL A 41 -9.75 -43.06 7.60
C VAL A 41 -10.64 -44.31 7.60
N VAL A 42 -11.41 -44.54 8.67
CA VAL A 42 -12.34 -45.67 8.76
C VAL A 42 -13.46 -45.53 7.71
N ALA A 43 -14.02 -44.32 7.54
CA ALA A 43 -15.01 -44.05 6.49
C ALA A 43 -14.48 -44.40 5.08
N LEU A 44 -13.24 -44.00 4.78
CA LEU A 44 -12.59 -44.31 3.51
C LEU A 44 -12.41 -45.83 3.31
N GLN A 45 -11.95 -46.55 4.34
CA GLN A 45 -11.78 -48.00 4.29
C GLN A 45 -13.11 -48.74 4.04
N LYS A 46 -14.19 -48.31 4.69
CA LYS A 46 -15.54 -48.85 4.46
C LYS A 46 -16.02 -48.57 3.03
N ALA A 47 -15.76 -47.37 2.50
CA ALA A 47 -16.08 -47.03 1.11
C ALA A 47 -15.30 -47.92 0.12
N LEU A 48 -14.00 -48.13 0.37
CA LEU A 48 -13.14 -48.98 -0.46
C LEU A 48 -13.55 -50.46 -0.47
N ALA A 49 -14.14 -50.96 0.62
CA ALA A 49 -14.65 -52.33 0.74
C ALA A 49 -16.01 -52.54 0.07
N THR A 50 -16.69 -51.46 -0.32
CA THR A 50 -18.02 -51.49 -0.95
C THR A 50 -17.90 -51.00 -2.40
N ASP A 51 -18.73 -50.05 -2.85
CA ASP A 51 -18.76 -49.58 -4.25
C ASP A 51 -17.71 -48.51 -4.59
N ARG A 52 -16.77 -48.23 -3.67
CA ARG A 52 -15.80 -47.11 -3.74
C ARG A 52 -16.46 -45.74 -3.84
N MET A 53 -17.67 -45.63 -3.32
CA MET A 53 -18.47 -44.40 -3.29
C MET A 53 -18.37 -43.77 -1.91
N ILE A 54 -18.17 -42.45 -1.87
CA ILE A 54 -18.02 -41.67 -0.64
C ILE A 54 -18.75 -40.35 -0.77
N PHE A 55 -19.41 -39.91 0.30
CA PHE A 55 -20.03 -38.60 0.37
C PHE A 55 -19.04 -37.59 0.97
N LEU A 56 -18.77 -36.52 0.22
CA LEU A 56 -17.85 -35.46 0.62
C LEU A 56 -18.63 -34.19 0.90
N ALA A 57 -18.39 -33.61 2.07
CA ALA A 57 -19.03 -32.37 2.47
C ALA A 57 -18.00 -31.45 3.13
N THR A 58 -18.05 -30.17 2.77
CA THR A 58 -17.08 -29.18 3.25
C THR A 58 -17.45 -28.72 4.65
N GLN A 59 -16.45 -28.46 5.49
CA GLN A 59 -16.64 -27.86 6.81
C GLN A 59 -16.92 -26.36 6.70
N HIS A 60 -17.70 -25.82 7.64
CA HIS A 60 -17.88 -24.37 7.75
C HIS A 60 -16.58 -23.67 8.17
N ASP A 61 -15.78 -24.29 9.02
CA ASP A 61 -14.50 -23.78 9.51
C ASP A 61 -13.41 -24.84 9.34
N ALA A 62 -12.40 -24.53 8.53
CA ALA A 62 -11.29 -25.43 8.25
C ALA A 62 -10.29 -25.55 9.41
N THR A 63 -10.32 -24.63 10.38
CA THR A 63 -9.44 -24.66 11.57
C THR A 63 -9.88 -25.69 12.59
N LEU A 64 -11.15 -26.12 12.55
CA LEU A 64 -11.68 -27.11 13.47
C LEU A 64 -11.10 -28.49 13.21
N GLU A 65 -10.45 -29.06 14.22
CA GLU A 65 -9.84 -30.38 14.08
C GLU A 65 -10.85 -31.50 14.06
N ASP A 66 -11.89 -31.46 14.87
CA ASP A 66 -12.95 -32.46 14.92
C ASP A 66 -14.31 -31.77 14.81
N PRO A 67 -14.85 -31.60 13.59
CA PRO A 67 -16.14 -30.96 13.41
C PRO A 67 -17.24 -31.88 13.94
N ASN A 68 -18.33 -31.30 14.42
CA ASN A 68 -19.58 -32.01 14.63
C ASN A 68 -20.44 -31.98 13.34
N PRO A 69 -21.52 -32.79 13.24
CA PRO A 69 -22.37 -32.81 12.06
C PRO A 69 -23.04 -31.48 11.67
N GLU A 70 -23.20 -30.55 12.61
CA GLU A 70 -23.76 -29.21 12.36
C GLU A 70 -22.71 -28.22 11.82
N GLN A 71 -21.43 -28.54 11.98
CA GLN A 71 -20.29 -27.74 11.51
C GLN A 71 -19.88 -28.08 10.06
N VAL A 72 -20.70 -28.85 9.36
CA VAL A 72 -20.45 -29.30 7.99
C VAL A 72 -21.65 -28.96 7.11
N TYR A 73 -21.38 -28.46 5.91
CA TYR A 73 -22.44 -28.17 4.96
C TYR A 73 -23.25 -29.44 4.63
N ARG A 74 -24.58 -29.31 4.59
CA ARG A 74 -25.46 -30.44 4.27
C ARG A 74 -25.40 -30.83 2.80
N THR A 75 -25.19 -29.85 1.92
CA THR A 75 -25.02 -30.12 0.49
C THR A 75 -23.56 -30.42 0.22
N GLY A 76 -23.32 -31.56 -0.40
CA GLY A 76 -22.01 -32.03 -0.78
C GLY A 76 -22.06 -32.77 -2.09
N THR A 77 -21.01 -33.54 -2.35
CA THR A 77 -20.85 -34.26 -3.60
C THR A 77 -20.63 -35.74 -3.31
N LEU A 78 -21.43 -36.56 -3.97
CA LEU A 78 -21.18 -37.99 -4.03
C LEU A 78 -20.02 -38.21 -5.01
N ALA A 79 -18.96 -38.86 -4.54
CA ALA A 79 -17.72 -39.02 -5.29
C ALA A 79 -17.27 -40.48 -5.32
N ARG A 80 -16.54 -40.84 -6.37
CA ARG A 80 -15.89 -42.15 -6.50
C ARG A 80 -14.41 -42.03 -6.17
N ILE A 81 -13.90 -42.99 -5.41
CA ILE A 81 -12.48 -43.07 -5.09
C ILE A 81 -11.75 -43.65 -6.30
N ALA A 82 -10.94 -42.80 -6.97
CA ALA A 82 -10.16 -43.18 -8.13
C ALA A 82 -8.84 -43.85 -7.72
N GLN A 83 -8.11 -43.23 -6.78
CA GLN A 83 -6.81 -43.72 -6.30
C GLN A 83 -6.65 -43.43 -4.80
N HIS A 84 -5.86 -44.25 -4.11
CA HIS A 84 -5.45 -44.00 -2.73
C HIS A 84 -4.01 -44.48 -2.51
N LEU A 85 -3.29 -43.82 -1.61
CA LEU A 85 -1.93 -44.16 -1.21
C LEU A 85 -1.78 -43.97 0.30
N TYR A 86 -1.40 -45.05 0.99
CA TYR A 86 -1.05 -45.00 2.41
C TYR A 86 0.34 -44.36 2.57
N LEU A 87 0.42 -43.40 3.49
CA LEU A 87 1.67 -42.73 3.85
C LEU A 87 2.23 -43.32 5.15
N ALA A 88 3.54 -43.16 5.35
CA ALA A 88 4.25 -43.74 6.51
C ALA A 88 3.80 -43.14 7.86
N ASP A 89 3.15 -41.97 7.84
CA ASP A 89 2.62 -41.25 9.00
C ASP A 89 1.19 -41.70 9.38
N GLY A 90 0.65 -42.74 8.73
CA GLY A 90 -0.72 -43.24 8.96
C GLY A 90 -1.79 -42.47 8.19
N ASN A 91 -1.43 -41.40 7.49
CA ASN A 91 -2.36 -40.65 6.66
C ASN A 91 -2.57 -41.31 5.29
N ILE A 92 -3.69 -41.00 4.64
CA ILE A 92 -4.02 -41.53 3.31
C ILE A 92 -4.16 -40.37 2.34
N LYS A 93 -3.37 -40.39 1.26
CA LYS A 93 -3.57 -39.50 0.12
C LYS A 93 -4.59 -40.13 -0.81
N VAL A 94 -5.69 -39.44 -1.07
CA VAL A 94 -6.78 -39.94 -1.91
C VAL A 94 -6.98 -39.03 -3.13
N GLN A 95 -7.32 -39.63 -4.26
CA GLN A 95 -7.88 -38.97 -5.42
C GLN A 95 -9.32 -39.43 -5.59
N VAL A 96 -10.23 -38.46 -5.67
CA VAL A 96 -11.66 -38.69 -5.87
C VAL A 96 -12.12 -38.01 -7.15
N GLU A 97 -13.19 -38.54 -7.73
CA GLU A 97 -13.92 -37.93 -8.85
C GLU A 97 -15.35 -37.65 -8.41
N GLY A 98 -15.78 -36.40 -8.46
CA GLY A 98 -17.16 -36.03 -8.15
C GLY A 98 -18.11 -36.59 -9.20
N ILE A 99 -19.24 -37.16 -8.77
CA ILE A 99 -20.24 -37.74 -9.68
C ILE A 99 -21.47 -36.84 -9.75
N GLU A 100 -22.07 -36.55 -8.60
CA GLU A 100 -23.31 -35.78 -8.54
C GLU A 100 -23.46 -35.07 -7.19
N ARG A 101 -24.30 -34.04 -7.18
CA ARG A 101 -24.66 -33.28 -5.98
C ARG A 101 -25.67 -34.06 -5.15
N ALA A 102 -25.49 -34.05 -3.84
CA ALA A 102 -26.43 -34.68 -2.93
C ALA A 102 -26.55 -33.88 -1.63
N LYS A 103 -27.72 -33.96 -1.00
CA LYS A 103 -28.00 -33.31 0.27
C LYS A 103 -28.10 -34.34 1.37
N ALA A 104 -27.31 -34.19 2.43
CA ALA A 104 -27.42 -34.98 3.64
C ALA A 104 -28.76 -34.67 4.33
N ILE A 105 -29.60 -35.69 4.45
CA ILE A 105 -30.83 -35.66 5.25
C ILE A 105 -30.45 -35.89 6.71
N ARG A 106 -29.56 -36.84 6.96
CA ARG A 106 -29.10 -37.25 8.29
C ARG A 106 -27.65 -37.69 8.23
N ILE A 107 -26.90 -37.38 9.29
CA ILE A 107 -25.52 -37.84 9.49
C ILE A 107 -25.53 -38.64 10.78
N ASP A 108 -25.18 -39.92 10.67
CA ASP A 108 -25.13 -40.87 11.78
C ASP A 108 -23.67 -41.27 12.02
N GLU A 109 -23.27 -41.46 13.27
CA GLU A 109 -22.01 -42.12 13.59
C GLU A 109 -22.25 -43.63 13.73
N GLN A 110 -21.49 -44.43 12.99
CA GLN A 110 -21.53 -45.89 13.05
C GLN A 110 -20.12 -46.44 13.14
N GLU A 111 -19.88 -47.40 14.05
CA GLU A 111 -18.61 -48.16 14.12
C GLU A 111 -17.34 -47.29 13.94
N ASN A 112 -17.29 -46.12 14.59
CA ASN A 112 -16.20 -45.15 14.50
C ASN A 112 -15.97 -44.54 13.10
N TYR A 113 -17.04 -44.28 12.34
CA TYR A 113 -17.02 -43.43 11.15
C TYR A 113 -18.37 -42.73 10.94
N TRP A 114 -18.39 -41.69 10.13
CA TRP A 114 -19.64 -41.01 9.77
C TRP A 114 -20.30 -41.65 8.55
N GLN A 115 -21.59 -41.88 8.64
CA GLN A 115 -22.44 -42.34 7.56
C GLN A 115 -23.51 -41.28 7.29
N ALA A 116 -23.60 -40.82 6.04
CA ALA A 116 -24.64 -39.89 5.62
C ALA A 116 -25.78 -40.64 4.91
N VAL A 117 -27.01 -40.36 5.32
CA VAL A 117 -28.22 -40.62 4.54
C VAL A 117 -28.41 -39.42 3.61
N ILE A 118 -28.17 -39.62 2.33
CA ILE A 118 -28.20 -38.54 1.33
C ILE A 118 -29.40 -38.67 0.43
N ARG A 119 -29.96 -37.54 0.00
CA ARG A 119 -30.86 -37.45 -1.15
C ARG A 119 -30.08 -36.95 -2.35
N ARG A 120 -30.08 -37.71 -3.43
CA ARG A 120 -29.46 -37.34 -4.70
C ARG A 120 -30.26 -36.21 -5.35
N THR A 121 -29.55 -35.25 -5.92
CA THR A 121 -30.20 -34.12 -6.59
C THR A 121 -30.28 -34.42 -8.07
N ASN A 122 -31.46 -34.82 -8.55
CA ASN A 122 -31.71 -34.90 -9.99
C ASN A 122 -31.67 -33.50 -10.60
N GLN A 123 -30.77 -33.31 -11.56
CA GLN A 123 -30.68 -32.06 -12.31
C GLN A 123 -31.40 -32.25 -13.65
N PRO A 124 -32.55 -31.59 -13.88
CA PRO A 124 -33.15 -31.60 -15.19
C PRO A 124 -32.20 -30.91 -16.18
N ILE A 125 -32.13 -31.43 -17.40
CA ILE A 125 -31.40 -30.77 -18.48
C ILE A 125 -32.19 -29.53 -18.87
N GLU A 126 -31.77 -28.36 -18.38
CA GLU A 126 -32.37 -27.09 -18.73
C GLU A 126 -31.64 -26.47 -19.92
N ARG A 127 -32.30 -26.42 -21.08
CA ARG A 127 -31.84 -25.67 -22.25
C ARG A 127 -32.87 -24.63 -22.62
N SER A 128 -32.50 -23.36 -22.51
CA SER A 128 -33.34 -22.24 -22.92
C SER A 128 -32.49 -21.14 -23.57
N PRO A 129 -33.08 -20.27 -24.42
CA PRO A 129 -32.35 -19.12 -24.97
C PRO A 129 -31.73 -18.23 -23.89
N ARG A 130 -32.36 -18.13 -22.71
CA ARG A 130 -31.86 -17.37 -21.57
C ARG A 130 -30.62 -18.02 -20.94
N ILE A 131 -30.60 -19.35 -20.82
CA ILE A 131 -29.43 -20.10 -20.35
C ILE A 131 -28.26 -19.94 -21.34
N ASN A 132 -28.52 -20.06 -22.64
CA ASN A 132 -27.48 -19.89 -23.66
C ASN A 132 -26.86 -18.48 -23.63
N ALA A 133 -27.68 -17.43 -23.39
CA ALA A 133 -27.17 -16.07 -23.23
C ALA A 133 -26.26 -15.93 -21.99
N LEU A 134 -26.62 -16.55 -20.86
CA LEU A 134 -25.80 -16.55 -19.65
C LEU A 134 -24.51 -17.34 -19.81
N VAL A 135 -24.55 -18.47 -20.53
CA VAL A 135 -23.36 -19.24 -20.89
C VAL A 135 -22.43 -18.40 -21.76
N GLY A 136 -22.96 -17.73 -22.79
CA GLY A 136 -22.17 -16.84 -23.65
C GLY A 136 -21.52 -15.68 -22.88
N ARG A 137 -22.23 -15.08 -21.91
CA ARG A 137 -21.66 -14.08 -21.00
C ARG A 137 -20.52 -14.69 -20.16
N LEU A 138 -20.76 -15.85 -19.55
CA LEU A 138 -19.75 -16.54 -18.74
C LEU A 138 -18.49 -16.84 -19.55
N THR A 139 -18.62 -17.37 -20.76
CA THR A 139 -17.49 -17.62 -21.67
C THR A 139 -16.69 -16.35 -21.92
N SER A 140 -17.36 -15.23 -22.21
CA SER A 140 -16.68 -13.94 -22.42
C SER A 140 -15.94 -13.44 -21.17
N LEU A 141 -16.54 -13.61 -19.99
CA LEU A 141 -15.91 -13.23 -18.72
C LEU A 141 -14.69 -14.11 -18.40
N ILE A 142 -14.80 -15.43 -18.61
CA ILE A 142 -13.68 -16.35 -18.40
C ILE A 142 -12.54 -16.05 -19.39
N ASP A 143 -12.83 -15.76 -20.66
CA ASP A 143 -11.81 -15.33 -21.62
C ASP A 143 -11.07 -14.05 -21.17
N GLN A 144 -11.79 -13.09 -20.59
CA GLN A 144 -11.18 -11.89 -20.00
C GLN A 144 -10.34 -12.23 -18.77
N TYR A 145 -10.81 -13.15 -17.94
CA TYR A 145 -10.14 -13.57 -16.70
C TYR A 145 -8.82 -14.26 -17.02
N VAL A 146 -8.83 -15.19 -17.98
CA VAL A 146 -7.65 -15.94 -18.44
C VAL A 146 -6.59 -15.01 -19.04
N ARG A 147 -6.99 -13.99 -19.81
CA ARG A 147 -6.05 -12.98 -20.35
C ARG A 147 -5.32 -12.19 -19.27
N GLN A 148 -5.93 -12.03 -18.10
CA GLN A 148 -5.37 -11.29 -16.98
C GLN A 148 -4.63 -12.18 -15.98
N ASN A 149 -4.94 -13.48 -15.94
CA ASN A 149 -4.35 -14.45 -15.04
C ASN A 149 -3.84 -15.70 -15.82
N PRO A 150 -2.59 -15.69 -16.28
CA PRO A 150 -2.08 -16.72 -17.19
C PRO A 150 -1.79 -18.08 -16.54
N GLU A 151 -1.98 -18.25 -15.23
CA GLU A 151 -1.59 -19.49 -14.53
C GLU A 151 -2.47 -20.70 -14.88
N ASN A 152 -3.71 -20.50 -15.35
CA ASN A 152 -4.71 -21.55 -15.58
C ASN A 152 -5.36 -21.48 -16.98
N VAL A 153 -4.62 -20.98 -17.98
CA VAL A 153 -5.14 -20.70 -19.33
C VAL A 153 -5.66 -21.96 -20.03
N ASP A 154 -4.82 -23.01 -20.07
CA ASP A 154 -5.12 -24.21 -20.86
C ASP A 154 -6.29 -25.01 -20.28
N THR A 155 -6.40 -25.10 -18.95
CA THR A 155 -7.48 -25.82 -18.27
C THR A 155 -8.82 -25.11 -18.47
N LEU A 156 -8.88 -23.80 -18.20
CA LEU A 156 -10.12 -23.03 -18.35
C LEU A 156 -10.59 -22.95 -19.81
N HIS A 157 -9.69 -22.84 -20.79
CA HIS A 157 -10.09 -22.89 -22.20
C HIS A 157 -10.67 -24.24 -22.60
N SER A 158 -10.15 -25.34 -22.06
CA SER A 158 -10.71 -26.67 -22.31
C SER A 158 -12.11 -26.82 -21.69
N ASP A 159 -12.34 -26.22 -20.52
CA ASP A 159 -13.65 -26.25 -19.87
C ASP A 159 -14.73 -25.53 -20.68
N LEU A 160 -14.37 -24.43 -21.35
CA LEU A 160 -15.30 -23.66 -22.20
C LEU A 160 -15.82 -24.44 -23.41
N GLN A 161 -15.20 -25.58 -23.76
CA GLN A 161 -15.65 -26.47 -24.83
C GLN A 161 -16.72 -27.49 -24.36
N ILE A 162 -17.12 -27.46 -23.08
CA ILE A 162 -18.14 -28.36 -22.54
C ILE A 162 -19.54 -27.93 -23.02
N ASP A 163 -20.20 -28.79 -23.79
CA ASP A 163 -21.55 -28.53 -24.35
C ASP A 163 -22.68 -28.48 -23.31
N GLU A 164 -22.52 -29.16 -22.18
CA GLU A 164 -23.53 -29.24 -21.14
C GLU A 164 -23.39 -28.08 -20.14
N PRO A 165 -24.36 -27.14 -20.05
CA PRO A 165 -24.21 -25.94 -19.22
C PRO A 165 -24.03 -26.23 -17.73
N SER A 166 -24.66 -27.29 -17.21
CA SER A 166 -24.52 -27.63 -15.80
C SER A 166 -23.10 -28.11 -15.48
N ARG A 167 -22.57 -29.01 -16.31
CA ARG A 167 -21.20 -29.49 -16.21
C ARG A 167 -20.19 -28.37 -16.41
N LEU A 168 -20.42 -27.47 -17.37
CA LEU A 168 -19.58 -26.29 -17.58
C LEU A 168 -19.44 -25.45 -16.30
N VAL A 169 -20.55 -25.13 -15.65
CA VAL A 169 -20.56 -24.36 -14.40
C VAL A 169 -19.76 -25.07 -13.31
N ASP A 170 -19.98 -26.37 -13.12
CA ASP A 170 -19.32 -27.16 -12.07
C ASP A 170 -17.80 -27.23 -12.31
N THR A 171 -17.38 -27.51 -13.56
CA THR A 171 -15.96 -27.58 -13.91
C THR A 171 -15.27 -26.23 -13.79
N VAL A 172 -15.84 -25.17 -14.38
CA VAL A 172 -15.26 -23.81 -14.31
C VAL A 172 -15.12 -23.36 -12.87
N THR A 173 -16.17 -23.54 -12.04
CA THR A 173 -16.15 -23.15 -10.62
C THR A 173 -15.04 -23.87 -9.85
N SER A 174 -14.77 -25.13 -10.18
CA SER A 174 -13.72 -25.90 -9.51
C SER A 174 -12.32 -25.32 -9.76
N HIS A 175 -12.05 -24.85 -10.97
CA HIS A 175 -10.76 -24.30 -11.40
C HIS A 175 -10.57 -22.81 -11.05
N LEU A 176 -11.64 -22.08 -10.73
CA LEU A 176 -11.55 -20.70 -10.24
C LEU A 176 -10.95 -20.63 -8.83
N LYS A 177 -10.11 -19.61 -8.60
CA LYS A 177 -9.47 -19.32 -7.31
C LYS A 177 -10.35 -18.37 -6.47
N ILE A 178 -11.56 -18.82 -6.14
CA ILE A 178 -12.54 -18.08 -5.33
C ILE A 178 -12.68 -18.70 -3.92
N SER A 179 -13.34 -17.98 -3.01
CA SER A 179 -13.56 -18.40 -1.63
C SER A 179 -14.32 -19.73 -1.53
N VAL A 180 -14.12 -20.46 -0.42
CA VAL A 180 -14.83 -21.73 -0.16
C VAL A 180 -16.32 -21.47 -0.03
N GLU A 181 -16.70 -20.35 0.59
CA GLU A 181 -18.06 -19.89 0.78
C GLU A 181 -18.77 -19.66 -0.56
N ASP A 182 -18.10 -19.01 -1.52
CA ASP A 182 -18.67 -18.80 -2.85
C ASP A 182 -18.81 -20.11 -3.64
N LYS A 183 -17.80 -21.00 -3.56
CA LYS A 183 -17.89 -22.34 -4.18
C LYS A 183 -19.05 -23.14 -3.60
N GLN A 184 -19.17 -23.14 -2.27
CA GLN A 184 -20.24 -23.85 -1.59
C GLN A 184 -21.61 -23.25 -1.92
N GLY A 185 -21.71 -21.93 -2.00
CA GLY A 185 -22.91 -21.23 -2.44
C GLY A 185 -23.36 -21.65 -3.84
N ILE A 186 -22.43 -21.83 -4.78
CA ILE A 186 -22.74 -22.34 -6.13
C ILE A 186 -23.19 -23.81 -6.08
N LEU A 187 -22.54 -24.65 -5.27
CA LEU A 187 -22.89 -26.07 -5.12
C LEU A 187 -24.33 -26.25 -4.61
N GLU A 188 -24.75 -25.38 -3.68
CA GLU A 188 -26.05 -25.41 -3.01
C GLU A 188 -27.24 -24.98 -3.88
N ILE A 189 -27.01 -24.13 -4.88
CA ILE A 189 -28.08 -23.65 -5.75
C ILE A 189 -28.51 -24.79 -6.70
N SER A 190 -29.77 -25.23 -6.59
CA SER A 190 -30.28 -26.29 -7.47
C SER A 190 -30.54 -25.80 -8.90
N PRO A 191 -31.27 -24.67 -9.13
CA PRO A 191 -31.62 -24.23 -10.48
C PRO A 191 -30.40 -23.78 -11.29
N LEU A 192 -30.28 -24.25 -12.53
CA LEU A 192 -29.13 -23.93 -13.39
C LEU A 192 -29.07 -22.42 -13.73
N HIS A 193 -30.23 -21.80 -13.95
CA HIS A 193 -30.32 -20.37 -14.22
C HIS A 193 -29.72 -19.53 -13.09
N GLU A 194 -30.10 -19.80 -11.84
CA GLU A 194 -29.61 -19.07 -10.67
C GLU A 194 -28.11 -19.29 -10.44
N ARG A 195 -27.63 -20.53 -10.63
CA ARG A 195 -26.20 -20.86 -10.60
C ARG A 195 -25.39 -20.05 -11.59
N LEU A 196 -25.86 -19.98 -12.84
CA LEU A 196 -25.18 -19.23 -13.89
C LEU A 196 -25.15 -17.73 -13.56
N VAL A 197 -26.26 -17.16 -13.08
CA VAL A 197 -26.29 -15.76 -12.65
C VAL A 197 -25.26 -15.52 -11.54
N ARG A 198 -25.28 -16.35 -10.49
CA ARG A 198 -24.36 -16.23 -9.36
C ARG A 198 -22.89 -16.34 -9.79
N LEU A 199 -22.57 -17.31 -10.67
CA LEU A 199 -21.21 -17.48 -11.16
C LEU A 199 -20.74 -16.29 -12.02
N ASN A 200 -21.61 -15.75 -12.88
CA ASN A 200 -21.28 -14.55 -13.67
C ASN A 200 -20.95 -13.36 -12.75
N GLU A 201 -21.75 -13.12 -11.71
CA GLU A 201 -21.51 -12.05 -10.73
C GLU A 201 -20.17 -12.22 -9.99
N ILE A 202 -19.86 -13.45 -9.55
CA ILE A 202 -18.59 -13.74 -8.87
C ILE A 202 -17.41 -13.48 -9.81
N VAL A 203 -17.47 -13.96 -11.05
CA VAL A 203 -16.38 -13.76 -12.02
C VAL A 203 -16.19 -12.27 -12.35
N GLU A 204 -17.27 -11.49 -12.43
CA GLU A 204 -17.18 -10.03 -12.63
C GLU A 204 -16.47 -9.33 -11.47
N VAL A 205 -16.82 -9.67 -10.22
CA VAL A 205 -16.15 -9.12 -9.04
C VAL A 205 -14.66 -9.50 -9.01
N GLU A 206 -14.33 -10.73 -9.37
CA GLU A 206 -12.92 -11.17 -9.43
C GLU A 206 -12.14 -10.47 -10.55
N LEU A 207 -12.76 -10.23 -11.70
CA LEU A 207 -12.16 -9.42 -12.77
C LEU A 207 -11.86 -8.00 -12.32
N ASP A 208 -12.80 -7.36 -11.62
CA ASP A 208 -12.61 -6.00 -11.11
C ASP A 208 -11.45 -5.93 -10.10
N LYS A 209 -11.35 -6.92 -9.21
CA LYS A 209 -10.20 -7.05 -8.27
C LYS A 209 -8.87 -7.15 -9.03
N LEU A 210 -8.79 -8.03 -10.02
CA LEU A 210 -7.58 -8.21 -10.85
C LEU A 210 -7.17 -6.91 -11.58
N GLN A 211 -8.15 -6.18 -12.10
CA GLN A 211 -7.90 -4.89 -12.77
C GLN A 211 -7.37 -3.83 -11.79
N LEU A 212 -7.96 -3.75 -10.59
CA LEU A 212 -7.51 -2.83 -9.55
C LEU A 212 -6.08 -3.15 -9.09
N ASP A 213 -5.79 -4.42 -8.82
CA ASP A 213 -4.45 -4.87 -8.42
C ASP A 213 -3.40 -4.52 -9.48
N ARG A 214 -3.71 -4.73 -10.76
CA ARG A 214 -2.83 -4.34 -11.86
C ARG A 214 -2.63 -2.83 -11.94
N SER A 215 -3.68 -2.03 -11.73
CA SER A 215 -3.59 -0.57 -11.67
C SER A 215 -2.66 -0.11 -10.54
N ILE A 216 -2.79 -0.72 -9.36
CA ILE A 216 -1.97 -0.44 -8.18
C ILE A 216 -0.51 -0.82 -8.46
N GLN A 217 -0.26 -2.05 -8.93
CA GLN A 217 1.09 -2.51 -9.29
C GLN A 217 1.74 -1.59 -10.34
N GLY A 218 0.98 -1.13 -11.34
CA GLY A 218 1.45 -0.18 -12.34
C GLY A 218 1.85 1.18 -11.74
N ARG A 219 1.09 1.70 -10.79
CA ARG A 219 1.43 2.95 -10.08
C ARG A 219 2.67 2.80 -9.19
N VAL A 220 2.73 1.70 -8.43
CA VAL A 220 3.87 1.38 -7.55
C VAL A 220 5.14 1.25 -8.39
N LYS A 221 5.09 0.52 -9.52
CA LYS A 221 6.23 0.39 -10.43
C LYS A 221 6.74 1.73 -10.95
N LYS A 222 5.84 2.61 -11.41
CA LYS A 222 6.21 3.96 -11.89
C LYS A 222 6.84 4.82 -10.79
N GLN A 223 6.31 4.75 -9.56
CA GLN A 223 6.88 5.48 -8.42
C GLN A 223 8.27 4.94 -8.05
N MET A 224 8.45 3.61 -8.05
CA MET A 224 9.76 2.99 -7.79
C MET A 224 10.78 3.36 -8.86
N GLU A 225 10.41 3.32 -10.14
CA GLU A 225 11.30 3.72 -11.25
C GLU A 225 11.72 5.20 -11.12
N LYS A 226 10.79 6.09 -10.75
CA LYS A 226 11.09 7.51 -10.50
C LYS A 226 12.05 7.67 -9.32
N ALA A 227 11.78 7.02 -8.19
CA ALA A 227 12.62 7.09 -6.99
C ALA A 227 14.03 6.52 -7.25
N GLN A 228 14.13 5.40 -7.96
CA GLN A 228 15.40 4.78 -8.34
C GLN A 228 16.21 5.69 -9.28
N LYS A 229 15.54 6.34 -10.24
CA LYS A 229 16.16 7.31 -11.15
C LYS A 229 16.66 8.54 -10.39
N GLU A 230 15.86 9.10 -9.48
CA GLU A 230 16.27 10.24 -8.63
C GLU A 230 17.45 9.88 -7.73
N TYR A 231 17.41 8.71 -7.08
CA TYR A 231 18.52 8.20 -6.27
C TYR A 231 19.81 8.08 -7.09
N TYR A 232 19.73 7.46 -8.26
CA TYR A 232 20.89 7.30 -9.16
C TYR A 232 21.45 8.64 -9.65
N LEU A 233 20.58 9.58 -10.02
CA LEU A 233 21.00 10.91 -10.45
C LEU A 233 21.68 11.68 -9.32
N ASN A 234 21.14 11.62 -8.10
CA ASN A 234 21.73 12.28 -6.93
C ASN A 234 23.10 11.70 -6.58
N GLU A 235 23.26 10.38 -6.63
CA GLU A 235 24.57 9.74 -6.42
C GLU A 235 25.57 10.13 -7.52
N LYS A 236 25.13 10.25 -8.77
CA LYS A 236 25.99 10.79 -9.85
C LYS A 236 26.39 12.24 -9.61
N ILE A 237 25.47 13.10 -9.16
CA ILE A 237 25.78 14.50 -8.85
C ILE A 237 26.80 14.58 -7.70
N LYS A 238 26.63 13.78 -6.64
CA LYS A 238 27.61 13.71 -5.54
C LYS A 238 28.99 13.27 -6.03
N ALA A 239 29.05 12.25 -6.89
CA ALA A 239 30.30 11.79 -7.48
C ALA A 239 30.96 12.88 -8.36
N ILE A 240 30.17 13.55 -9.20
CA ILE A 240 30.64 14.67 -10.03
C ILE A 240 31.17 15.83 -9.18
N ASN A 241 30.44 16.23 -8.13
CA ASN A 241 30.88 17.32 -7.23
C ASN A 241 32.18 16.96 -6.48
N LYS A 242 32.36 15.69 -6.12
CA LYS A 242 33.60 15.18 -5.52
C LYS A 242 34.78 15.21 -6.50
N GLU A 243 34.58 14.82 -7.76
CA GLU A 243 35.59 14.89 -8.83
C GLU A 243 35.92 16.34 -9.23
N LEU A 244 34.94 17.24 -9.20
CA LEU A 244 35.12 18.67 -9.51
C LEU A 244 35.77 19.48 -8.38
N GLY A 245 36.09 18.86 -7.24
CA GLY A 245 36.75 19.53 -6.11
C GLY A 245 35.94 20.69 -5.49
N ARG A 246 34.63 20.78 -5.77
CA ARG A 246 33.75 21.78 -5.16
C ARG A 246 33.52 21.38 -3.70
N ARG A 247 33.97 22.23 -2.77
CA ARG A 247 33.68 22.07 -1.33
C ARG A 247 32.17 21.89 -1.15
N ASP A 248 31.80 20.92 -0.32
CA ASP A 248 30.41 20.58 0.00
C ASP A 248 29.64 21.86 0.37
N GLU A 249 28.61 22.22 -0.41
CA GLU A 249 27.77 23.40 -0.15
C GLU A 249 27.13 23.33 1.24
N LYS A 250 26.91 22.11 1.76
CA LYS A 250 26.46 21.88 3.14
C LYS A 250 27.47 22.29 4.20
N ALA A 251 28.77 22.15 3.92
CA ALA A 251 29.81 22.54 4.87
C ALA A 251 29.87 24.06 5.05
N GLU A 252 29.60 24.82 3.98
CA GLU A 252 29.58 26.29 4.01
C GLU A 252 28.39 26.84 4.81
N LEU A 253 27.21 26.22 4.66
CA LEU A 253 26.01 26.59 5.42
C LEU A 253 26.18 26.32 6.93
N GLU A 254 26.80 25.20 7.29
CA GLU A 254 27.12 24.88 8.69
C GLU A 254 28.16 25.84 9.29
N GLU A 255 29.12 26.33 8.50
CA GLU A 255 30.08 27.34 8.95
C GLU A 255 29.39 28.68 9.24
N LEU A 256 28.47 29.11 8.36
CA LEU A 256 27.67 30.33 8.55
C LEU A 256 26.82 30.26 9.83
N LYS A 257 26.18 29.12 10.09
CA LYS A 257 25.38 28.92 11.31
C LYS A 257 26.21 29.12 12.57
N LYS A 258 27.41 28.51 12.62
CA LYS A 258 28.33 28.67 13.77
C LYS A 258 28.75 30.13 13.98
N LYS A 259 28.99 30.88 12.90
CA LYS A 259 29.33 32.31 12.98
C LYS A 259 28.17 33.14 13.54
N ILE A 260 26.92 32.85 13.13
CA ILE A 260 25.72 33.55 13.64
C ILE A 260 25.54 33.31 15.15
N GLU A 261 25.74 32.07 15.60
CA GLU A 261 25.66 31.71 17.02
C GLU A 261 26.78 32.37 17.86
N ALA A 262 27.98 32.51 17.30
CA ALA A 262 29.12 33.11 17.99
C ALA A 262 29.08 34.66 18.03
N ALA A 263 28.42 35.31 17.07
CA ALA A 263 28.41 36.77 16.90
C ALA A 263 27.82 37.54 18.10
N GLY A 264 26.94 36.90 18.90
CA GLY A 264 26.30 37.53 20.05
C GLY A 264 25.36 38.67 19.68
N MET A 265 24.58 38.47 18.62
CA MET A 265 23.58 39.41 18.13
C MET A 265 22.46 39.65 19.16
N SER A 266 21.73 40.75 19.03
CA SER A 266 20.48 40.95 19.77
C SER A 266 19.44 39.88 19.39
N PRO A 267 18.43 39.60 20.23
CA PRO A 267 17.41 38.58 19.94
C PRO A 267 16.72 38.77 18.58
N ASP A 268 16.39 40.02 18.23
CA ASP A 268 15.72 40.34 16.97
C ASP A 268 16.62 40.08 15.75
N ALA A 269 17.89 40.51 15.84
CA ALA A 269 18.87 40.31 14.78
C ALA A 269 19.24 38.82 14.60
N TYR A 270 19.37 38.08 15.70
CA TYR A 270 19.63 36.64 15.67
C TYR A 270 18.49 35.87 15.00
N ASN A 271 17.24 36.17 15.38
CA ASN A 271 16.07 35.55 14.76
C ASN A 271 15.99 35.86 13.26
N LYS A 272 16.33 37.10 12.86
CA LYS A 272 16.35 37.49 11.45
C LYS A 272 17.46 36.76 10.68
N ALA A 273 18.67 36.65 11.24
CA ALA A 273 19.78 35.92 10.65
C ALA A 273 19.44 34.43 10.43
N LEU A 274 18.81 33.78 11.42
CA LEU A 274 18.35 32.38 11.29
C LEU A 274 17.26 32.20 10.23
N SER A 275 16.37 33.18 10.07
CA SER A 275 15.35 33.15 9.02
C SER A 275 15.97 33.24 7.63
N GLU A 276 16.96 34.12 7.43
CA GLU A 276 17.63 34.28 6.14
C GLU A 276 18.58 33.11 5.84
N LEU A 277 19.20 32.50 6.86
CA LEU A 277 19.97 31.25 6.68
C LEU A 277 19.07 30.10 6.20
N ARG A 278 17.91 29.90 6.81
CA ARG A 278 16.92 28.89 6.37
C ARG A 278 16.42 29.17 4.95
N ARG A 279 16.28 30.44 4.59
CA ARG A 279 15.90 30.85 3.23
C ARG A 279 17.02 30.51 2.23
N LEU A 280 18.28 30.78 2.60
CA LEU A 280 19.46 30.44 1.79
C LEU A 280 19.61 28.92 1.58
N GLU A 281 19.32 28.11 2.60
CA GLU A 281 19.34 26.63 2.51
C GLU A 281 18.35 26.07 1.47
N GLN A 282 17.22 26.74 1.26
CA GLN A 282 16.17 26.30 0.33
C GLN A 282 16.36 26.82 -1.10
N MET A 283 17.24 27.82 -1.28
CA MET A 283 17.46 28.46 -2.58
C MET A 283 18.47 27.70 -3.43
N PRO A 284 18.29 27.68 -4.77
CA PRO A 284 19.34 27.22 -5.67
C PRO A 284 20.60 28.11 -5.51
N PRO A 285 21.80 27.53 -5.33
CA PRO A 285 23.01 28.27 -4.99
C PRO A 285 23.45 29.28 -6.07
N MET A 286 23.09 29.04 -7.34
CA MET A 286 23.39 29.91 -8.48
C MET A 286 22.33 30.99 -8.75
N SER A 287 21.34 31.16 -7.87
CA SER A 287 20.29 32.18 -8.03
C SER A 287 20.81 33.57 -7.62
N ALA A 288 20.34 34.62 -8.29
CA ALA A 288 20.63 36.00 -7.90
C ALA A 288 20.12 36.32 -6.47
N GLU A 289 19.05 35.65 -6.03
CA GLU A 289 18.50 35.79 -4.68
C GLU A 289 19.39 35.19 -3.58
N SER A 290 20.10 34.09 -3.90
CA SER A 290 21.10 33.49 -3.00
C SER A 290 22.22 34.48 -2.68
N ALA A 291 22.72 35.20 -3.69
CA ALA A 291 23.75 36.21 -3.50
C ALA A 291 23.29 37.37 -2.59
N VAL A 292 22.04 37.83 -2.75
CA VAL A 292 21.46 38.88 -1.89
C VAL A 292 21.34 38.41 -0.44
N SER A 293 20.82 37.20 -0.23
CA SER A 293 20.63 36.63 1.11
C SER A 293 21.97 36.42 1.81
N ARG A 294 22.98 35.96 1.07
CA ARG A 294 24.35 35.79 1.57
C ARG A 294 25.00 37.12 1.95
N ASN A 295 24.93 38.13 1.08
CA ASN A 295 25.45 39.46 1.39
C ASN A 295 24.80 40.06 2.64
N TYR A 296 23.50 39.84 2.84
CA TYR A 296 22.81 40.32 4.03
C TYR A 296 23.27 39.60 5.31
N LEU A 297 23.50 38.28 5.25
CA LEU A 297 24.08 37.53 6.37
C LEU A 297 25.50 38.00 6.69
N ASP A 298 26.33 38.23 5.67
CA ASP A 298 27.69 38.75 5.83
C ASP A 298 27.68 40.14 6.49
N TRP A 299 26.72 41.00 6.12
CA TRP A 299 26.53 42.30 6.77
C TRP A 299 26.16 42.17 8.25
N LEU A 300 25.23 41.29 8.60
CA LEU A 300 24.86 41.06 10.01
C LEU A 300 26.04 40.52 10.83
N LEU A 301 26.89 39.68 10.23
CA LEU A 301 28.08 39.13 10.87
C LEU A 301 29.21 40.15 11.01
N ALA A 302 29.29 41.15 10.12
CA ALA A 302 30.30 42.21 10.18
C ALA A 302 30.01 43.27 11.26
N VAL A 303 28.78 43.33 11.80
CA VAL A 303 28.42 44.28 12.86
C VAL A 303 29.08 43.85 14.19
N PRO A 304 29.78 44.76 14.89
CA PRO A 304 30.44 44.44 16.15
C PRO A 304 29.44 44.45 17.32
N TRP A 305 28.58 43.43 17.41
CA TRP A 305 27.47 43.36 18.38
C TRP A 305 27.90 43.44 19.85
N LYS A 306 29.12 43.03 20.18
CA LYS A 306 29.67 43.03 21.55
C LYS A 306 30.66 44.15 21.82
N GLU A 307 31.24 44.76 20.78
CA GLU A 307 32.27 45.78 20.98
C GLU A 307 31.60 47.15 21.12
N VAL A 308 31.85 47.79 22.24
CA VAL A 308 31.36 49.14 22.52
C VAL A 308 32.58 50.03 22.73
N SER A 309 32.66 51.12 21.98
CA SER A 309 33.68 52.14 22.20
C SER A 309 33.29 53.02 23.40
N GLN A 310 34.30 53.51 24.13
CA GLN A 310 34.06 54.49 25.20
C GLN A 310 33.68 55.83 24.58
N GLU A 311 32.58 56.41 25.02
CA GLU A 311 32.11 57.72 24.55
C GLU A 311 32.90 58.84 25.24
N VAL A 312 33.55 59.70 24.46
CA VAL A 312 34.21 60.93 24.96
C VAL A 312 33.21 62.09 24.88
N ARG A 313 32.91 62.71 26.02
CA ARG A 313 31.92 63.79 26.14
C ARG A 313 32.57 65.16 26.32
N ASP A 314 33.50 65.49 25.44
CA ASP A 314 34.20 66.79 25.44
C ASP A 314 34.03 67.48 24.10
N ILE A 315 33.21 68.55 24.09
CA ILE A 315 32.94 69.35 22.89
C ILE A 315 34.19 70.10 22.43
N LYS A 316 35.03 70.59 23.37
CA LYS A 316 36.24 71.33 23.01
C LYS A 316 37.23 70.41 22.30
N HIS A 317 37.39 69.21 22.84
CA HIS A 317 38.22 68.20 22.20
C HIS A 317 37.69 67.81 20.81
N ALA A 318 36.36 67.67 20.66
CA ALA A 318 35.75 67.41 19.36
C ALA A 318 35.98 68.56 18.36
N GLU A 319 35.90 69.81 18.79
CA GLU A 319 36.20 70.98 17.96
C GLU A 319 37.67 71.00 17.50
N GLU A 320 38.61 70.73 18.40
CA GLU A 320 40.04 70.62 18.09
C GLU A 320 40.33 69.54 17.04
N VAL A 321 39.75 68.35 17.20
CA VAL A 321 39.90 67.23 16.26
C VAL A 321 39.26 67.54 14.91
N LEU A 322 38.07 68.16 14.90
CA LEU A 322 37.41 68.57 13.65
C LEU A 322 38.22 69.62 12.90
N GLU A 323 38.84 70.57 13.62
CA GLU A 323 39.67 71.62 13.03
C GLU A 323 41.02 71.07 12.53
N SER A 324 41.61 70.09 13.22
CA SER A 324 42.86 69.45 12.79
C SER A 324 42.69 68.57 11.57
N ASP A 325 41.61 67.79 11.53
CA ASP A 325 41.42 66.73 10.53
C ASP A 325 40.76 67.25 9.24
N HIS A 326 40.00 68.35 9.32
CA HIS A 326 39.19 68.85 8.22
C HIS A 326 39.40 70.35 8.02
N TYR A 327 39.94 70.77 6.88
CA TYR A 327 40.07 72.19 6.56
C TYR A 327 38.75 72.78 6.03
N GLY A 328 38.32 73.92 6.59
CA GLY A 328 37.07 74.61 6.23
C GLY A 328 35.82 73.91 6.78
N LEU A 329 34.76 73.79 5.97
CA LEU A 329 33.51 73.09 6.33
C LEU A 329 32.79 73.62 7.59
N GLU A 330 32.90 74.93 7.86
CA GLU A 330 32.33 75.60 9.05
C GLU A 330 30.91 75.14 9.39
N LYS A 331 29.98 75.20 8.42
CA LYS A 331 28.57 74.81 8.63
C LYS A 331 28.38 73.34 9.01
N VAL A 332 29.26 72.45 8.52
CA VAL A 332 29.19 71.02 8.82
C VAL A 332 29.77 70.75 10.20
N LYS A 333 30.93 71.35 10.51
CA LYS A 333 31.56 71.25 11.83
C LYS A 333 30.66 71.80 12.92
N GLU A 334 30.10 72.99 12.73
CA GLU A 334 29.14 73.62 13.65
C GLU A 334 27.95 72.69 13.90
N ARG A 335 27.41 72.06 12.83
CA ARG A 335 26.29 71.13 12.96
C ARG A 335 26.65 69.83 13.71
N ILE A 336 27.88 69.33 13.55
CA ILE A 336 28.39 68.18 14.32
C ILE A 336 28.51 68.57 15.80
N LEU A 337 29.09 69.75 16.09
CA LEU A 337 29.25 70.26 17.45
C LEU A 337 27.91 70.49 18.13
N GLU A 338 26.93 71.09 17.44
CA GLU A 338 25.54 71.22 17.92
C GLU A 338 24.93 69.86 18.27
N PHE A 339 25.12 68.86 17.40
CA PHE A 339 24.61 67.52 17.63
C PHE A 339 25.25 66.86 18.84
N LEU A 340 26.58 66.98 18.99
CA LEU A 340 27.32 66.48 20.16
C LEU A 340 26.88 67.21 21.44
N ALA A 341 26.64 68.52 21.38
CA ALA A 341 26.14 69.30 22.50
C ALA A 341 24.74 68.84 22.96
N ILE A 342 23.84 68.55 22.01
CA ILE A 342 22.52 67.99 22.31
C ILE A 342 22.64 66.59 22.93
N ARG A 343 23.53 65.72 22.41
CA ARG A 343 23.80 64.39 23.01
C ARG A 343 24.38 64.49 24.43
N GLN A 344 25.18 65.52 24.73
CA GLN A 344 25.71 65.72 26.07
C GLN A 344 24.60 66.05 27.08
N LEU A 345 23.58 66.80 26.65
CA LEU A 345 22.46 67.23 27.50
C LEU A 345 21.38 66.15 27.70
N VAL A 346 21.18 65.26 26.73
CA VAL A 346 20.11 64.26 26.74
C VAL A 346 20.68 62.87 27.03
N GLN A 347 20.23 62.22 28.12
CA GLN A 347 20.73 60.89 28.52
C GLN A 347 20.34 59.75 27.57
N ASN A 348 19.18 59.83 26.92
CA ASN A 348 18.69 58.82 25.95
C ASN A 348 18.17 59.50 24.67
N PRO A 349 19.06 59.96 23.77
CA PRO A 349 18.64 60.58 22.52
C PRO A 349 18.02 59.53 21.59
N LYS A 350 16.90 59.88 20.94
CA LYS A 350 16.38 59.08 19.81
C LYS A 350 17.37 59.20 18.65
N GLY A 351 17.68 58.08 17.99
CA GLY A 351 18.64 58.05 16.89
C GLY A 351 18.29 59.07 15.81
N SER A 352 19.13 60.10 15.66
CA SER A 352 18.98 61.15 14.67
C SER A 352 20.04 61.00 13.59
N ILE A 353 19.60 61.03 12.34
CA ILE A 353 20.50 60.89 11.18
C ILE A 353 21.04 62.29 10.83
N LEU A 354 22.37 62.42 10.80
CA LEU A 354 23.03 63.61 10.28
C LEU A 354 23.20 63.48 8.76
N CYS A 355 22.57 64.39 8.02
CA CYS A 355 22.67 64.44 6.57
C CYS A 355 23.53 65.62 6.14
N PHE A 356 24.72 65.34 5.61
CA PHE A 356 25.62 66.35 5.08
C PHE A 356 25.59 66.35 3.55
N VAL A 357 25.52 67.54 2.96
CA VAL A 357 25.52 67.74 1.50
C VAL A 357 26.74 68.58 1.13
N GLY A 358 27.49 68.12 0.13
CA GLY A 358 28.64 68.85 -0.39
C GLY A 358 29.16 68.26 -1.71
N PRO A 359 29.97 69.02 -2.47
CA PRO A 359 30.51 68.58 -3.76
C PRO A 359 31.35 67.30 -3.65
N PRO A 360 31.60 66.57 -4.76
CA PRO A 360 32.49 65.41 -4.74
C PRO A 360 33.91 65.80 -4.28
N GLY A 361 34.57 64.96 -3.49
CA GLY A 361 35.94 65.18 -3.02
C GLY A 361 36.11 65.92 -1.68
N VAL A 362 35.03 66.41 -1.05
CA VAL A 362 35.07 67.17 0.22
C VAL A 362 35.31 66.34 1.50
N GLY A 363 35.92 65.16 1.40
CA GLY A 363 36.30 64.38 2.58
C GLY A 363 35.16 63.70 3.35
N LYS A 364 34.01 63.41 2.71
CA LYS A 364 32.85 62.75 3.36
C LYS A 364 33.20 61.46 4.15
N THR A 365 34.08 60.62 3.60
CA THR A 365 34.54 59.39 4.29
C THR A 365 35.51 59.70 5.42
N SER A 366 36.27 60.79 5.31
CA SER A 366 37.19 61.28 6.36
C SER A 366 36.40 61.74 7.58
N LEU A 367 35.32 62.51 7.34
CA LEU A 367 34.41 63.01 8.39
C LEU A 367 33.70 61.89 9.18
N GLY A 368 33.47 60.73 8.56
CA GLY A 368 32.89 59.59 9.26
C GLY A 368 33.90 58.72 10.00
N ARG A 369 35.21 58.97 9.79
CA ARG A 369 36.31 58.22 10.41
C ARG A 369 36.88 58.95 11.63
N SER A 370 37.00 60.28 11.56
CA SER A 370 37.19 61.15 12.73
C SER A 370 35.99 61.05 13.65
#